data_AF-A0A0C9Y914-F1
#
_entry.id   AF-A0A0C9Y914-F1
#
_cell.length_a   1.000
_cell.length_b   1.000
_cell.length_c   1.000
_cell.angle_alpha   90.00
_cell.angle_beta   90.00
_cell.angle_gamma   90.00
#
_symmetry.space_group_name_H-M   'P 1'
#
loop_
_entity.id
_entity.type
_entity.pdbx_description
1 polymer ?
#
loop_
_entity_poly.entity_id
_entity_poly.type
_entity_poly.pdbx_seq_one_letter_code
_entity_poly.pdbx_strand_id
1 'polypeptide(L)'
;TLRRHLQARHRGEYLKWSAANRFTLMLPHDTKQRCKDATSSTQSVLGRQSSLEGHLVERGAVVQYSESIFHEATILWLIETDQPIRALQHPAFTKMVEIASRTKNGVKI
;
A
#
# COMPACT_ATOMS: atom_id res chain seq x y z
N THR A 1 -13.88 -24.89 -8.70
CA THR A 1 -14.74 -25.92 -9.34
C THR A 1 -15.05 -27.09 -8.42
N LEU A 2 -14.06 -27.73 -7.79
CA LEU A 2 -14.25 -28.89 -6.88
C LEU A 2 -15.18 -28.64 -5.68
N ARG A 3 -15.00 -27.52 -4.95
CA ARG A 3 -15.87 -27.19 -3.79
C ARG A 3 -17.34 -26.96 -4.15
N ARG A 4 -17.61 -26.44 -5.36
CA ARG A 4 -18.98 -26.22 -5.85
C ARG A 4 -19.64 -27.54 -6.23
N HIS A 5 -18.90 -28.46 -6.84
CA HIS A 5 -19.38 -29.81 -7.14
C HIS A 5 -19.65 -30.62 -5.86
N LEU A 6 -18.73 -30.59 -4.90
CA LEU A 6 -18.89 -31.23 -3.60
C LEU A 6 -20.14 -30.72 -2.87
N GLN A 7 -20.38 -29.40 -2.92
CA GLN A 7 -21.60 -28.80 -2.37
C GLN A 7 -22.89 -29.25 -3.09
N ALA A 8 -22.84 -29.46 -4.41
CA ALA A 8 -24.03 -29.81 -5.18
C ALA A 8 -24.39 -31.30 -5.04
N ARG A 9 -23.40 -32.19 -5.00
CA ARG A 9 -23.60 -33.65 -5.08
C ARG A 9 -23.32 -34.40 -3.78
N HIS A 10 -22.40 -33.92 -2.96
CA HIS A 10 -21.86 -34.65 -1.79
C HIS A 10 -21.94 -33.85 -0.48
N ARG A 11 -22.86 -32.88 -0.38
CA ARG A 11 -22.96 -32.02 0.80
C ARG A 11 -23.17 -32.81 2.08
N GLY A 12 -24.07 -33.79 2.08
CA GLY A 12 -24.39 -34.59 3.27
C GLY A 12 -23.20 -35.40 3.78
N GLU A 13 -22.45 -36.03 2.87
CA GLU A 13 -21.24 -36.80 3.19
C GLU A 13 -20.14 -35.90 3.73
N TYR A 14 -19.95 -34.73 3.10
CA TYR A 14 -18.96 -33.75 3.54
C TYR A 14 -19.26 -33.22 4.95
N LEU A 15 -20.53 -32.95 5.28
CA LEU A 15 -20.92 -32.49 6.62
C LEU A 15 -20.67 -33.55 7.70
N LYS A 16 -20.96 -34.82 7.40
CA LYS A 16 -20.68 -35.94 8.32
C LYS A 16 -19.18 -36.09 8.54
N TRP A 17 -18.40 -36.04 7.46
CA TRP A 17 -16.95 -36.14 7.52
C TRP A 17 -16.35 -34.95 8.28
N SER A 18 -16.80 -33.72 8.02
CA SER A 18 -16.27 -32.54 8.71
C SER A 18 -16.57 -32.55 10.21
N ALA A 19 -17.78 -32.99 10.60
CA ALA A 19 -18.14 -33.17 12.02
C ALA A 19 -17.27 -34.21 12.71
N ALA A 20 -17.05 -35.36 12.07
CA ALA A 20 -16.19 -36.42 12.60
C ALA A 20 -14.72 -35.99 12.76
N ASN A 21 -14.23 -35.13 11.86
CA ASN A 21 -12.83 -34.69 11.84
C ASN A 21 -12.61 -33.31 12.48
N ARG A 22 -13.63 -32.71 13.12
CA ARG A 22 -13.58 -31.34 13.69
C ARG A 22 -13.13 -30.27 12.67
N PHE A 23 -13.46 -30.45 11.41
CA PHE A 23 -13.13 -29.50 10.36
C PHE A 23 -14.15 -28.38 10.24
N THR A 24 -13.62 -27.21 9.97
CA THR A 24 -14.39 -26.02 9.67
C THR A 24 -15.09 -26.16 8.32
N LEU A 25 -16.41 -26.00 8.28
CA LEU A 25 -17.20 -26.04 7.04
C LEU A 25 -16.71 -24.98 6.03
N MET A 26 -16.18 -25.42 4.89
CA MET A 26 -15.60 -24.57 3.85
C MET A 26 -16.34 -24.68 2.51
N LEU A 27 -17.57 -25.22 2.49
CA LEU A 27 -18.37 -25.17 1.27
C LEU A 27 -18.79 -23.73 0.99
N PRO A 28 -18.88 -23.34 -0.30
CA PRO A 28 -19.25 -21.98 -0.69
C PRO A 28 -20.50 -21.42 0.00
N HIS A 29 -21.52 -22.24 0.25
CA HIS A 29 -22.71 -21.82 0.99
C HIS A 29 -22.40 -21.51 2.45
N ASP A 30 -21.61 -22.34 3.11
CA ASP A 30 -21.24 -22.19 4.51
C ASP A 30 -20.31 -20.97 4.69
N THR A 31 -19.37 -20.75 3.77
CA THR A 31 -18.56 -19.53 3.72
C THR A 31 -19.43 -18.28 3.57
N LYS A 32 -20.40 -18.31 2.64
CA LYS A 32 -21.33 -17.19 2.45
C LYS A 32 -22.20 -16.95 3.69
N GLN A 33 -22.66 -18.02 4.33
CA GLN A 33 -23.46 -17.91 5.54
C GLN A 33 -22.66 -17.25 6.66
N ARG A 34 -21.40 -17.65 6.87
CA ARG A 34 -20.53 -17.00 7.87
C ARG A 34 -20.22 -15.55 7.55
N CYS A 35 -20.02 -15.21 6.28
CA CYS A 35 -19.89 -13.81 5.89
C CYS A 35 -21.14 -13.04 6.32
N LYS A 36 -22.35 -13.55 6.03
CA LYS A 36 -23.61 -12.93 6.42
C LYS A 36 -23.79 -12.85 7.94
N ASP A 37 -23.52 -13.93 8.67
CA ASP A 37 -23.63 -13.97 10.13
C ASP A 37 -22.65 -12.99 10.79
N ALA A 38 -21.44 -12.87 10.25
CA ALA A 38 -20.48 -11.84 10.65
C ALA A 38 -20.94 -10.43 10.24
N THR A 39 -21.75 -10.27 9.19
CA THR A 39 -22.32 -8.96 8.83
C THR A 39 -23.52 -8.60 9.70
N SER A 40 -24.30 -9.60 10.15
CA SER A 40 -25.48 -9.40 11.01
C SER A 40 -25.13 -9.23 12.49
N SER A 41 -24.12 -9.96 12.99
CA SER A 41 -23.58 -9.75 14.34
C SER A 41 -22.79 -8.44 14.46
N THR A 42 -22.34 -7.91 13.32
CA THR A 42 -21.60 -6.66 13.21
C THR A 42 -22.34 -5.76 12.22
N GLN A 43 -23.49 -5.24 12.65
CA GLN A 43 -24.09 -4.03 12.10
C GLN A 43 -23.16 -2.79 12.23
N SER A 44 -21.92 -2.99 12.70
CA SER A 44 -20.81 -2.06 12.65
C SER A 44 -19.63 -2.79 12.02
N VAL A 45 -19.01 -2.23 10.98
CA VAL A 45 -17.76 -2.74 10.37
C VAL A 45 -17.92 -4.01 9.51
N LEU A 46 -18.26 -3.87 8.22
CA LEU A 46 -17.61 -4.59 7.11
C LEU A 46 -18.17 -4.18 5.73
N GLY A 47 -18.16 -2.86 5.47
CA GLY A 47 -17.62 -2.33 4.21
C GLY A 47 -16.26 -1.66 4.43
N ARG A 48 -15.72 -1.73 5.65
CA ARG A 48 -14.48 -1.05 6.04
C ARG A 48 -13.34 -2.02 5.85
N GLN A 49 -12.47 -1.75 4.89
CA GLN A 49 -11.06 -2.11 5.03
C GLN A 49 -10.62 -1.70 6.45
N SER A 50 -9.70 -2.44 7.07
CA SER A 50 -9.09 -2.00 8.33
C SER A 50 -8.65 -0.54 8.18
N SER A 51 -9.25 0.35 8.96
CA SER A 51 -9.05 1.79 8.82
C SER A 51 -7.58 2.09 9.06
N LEU A 52 -6.89 2.57 8.03
CA LEU A 52 -5.49 3.00 8.12
C LEU A 52 -5.29 4.22 9.02
N GLU A 53 -6.37 4.90 9.41
CA GLU A 53 -6.38 6.06 10.33
C GLU A 53 -5.48 5.89 11.56
N GLY A 54 -5.47 4.72 12.22
CA GLY A 54 -4.61 4.50 13.39
C GLY A 54 -3.10 4.40 13.09
N HIS A 55 -2.73 4.27 11.82
CA HIS A 55 -1.35 4.10 11.34
C HIS A 55 -0.88 5.24 10.42
N LEU A 56 -1.77 6.16 10.06
CA LEU A 56 -1.44 7.33 9.25
C LEU A 56 -0.96 8.44 10.17
N VAL A 57 0.34 8.67 10.19
CA VAL A 57 0.91 9.89 10.76
C VAL A 57 0.91 10.93 9.65
N GLU A 58 0.28 12.10 9.89
CA GLU A 58 0.40 13.24 8.98
C GLU A 58 1.88 13.59 8.80
N ARG A 59 2.43 13.23 7.65
CA ARG A 59 3.75 13.69 7.23
C ARG A 59 3.53 15.09 6.65
N GLY A 60 4.20 16.09 7.24
CA GLY A 60 4.16 17.47 6.75
C GLY A 60 4.41 17.53 5.24
N ALA A 61 3.80 18.50 4.57
CA ALA A 61 3.81 18.63 3.12
C ALA A 61 5.26 18.58 2.60
N VAL A 62 5.64 17.45 2.00
CA VAL A 62 6.88 17.33 1.26
C VAL A 62 6.66 18.12 -0.02
N VAL A 63 7.48 19.15 -0.26
CA VAL A 63 7.48 19.86 -1.54
C VAL A 63 7.70 18.82 -2.62
N GLN A 64 6.67 18.61 -3.45
CA GLN A 64 6.76 17.68 -4.55
C GLN A 64 7.81 18.22 -5.53
N TYR A 65 8.61 17.32 -6.09
CA TYR A 65 9.55 17.70 -7.13
C TYR A 65 8.77 18.29 -8.31
N SER A 66 9.15 19.50 -8.71
CA SER A 66 8.79 20.11 -9.99
C SER A 66 10.07 20.57 -10.67
N GLU A 67 10.16 20.35 -11.97
CA GLU A 67 11.30 20.79 -12.78
C GLU A 67 11.49 22.31 -12.69
N SER A 68 10.39 23.09 -12.67
CA SER A 68 10.45 24.55 -12.54
C SER A 68 11.08 25.00 -11.21
N ILE A 69 10.62 24.43 -10.09
CA ILE A 69 11.11 24.76 -8.75
C ILE A 69 12.59 24.35 -8.62
N PHE A 70 12.95 23.18 -9.15
CA PHE A 70 14.34 22.72 -9.15
C PHE A 70 15.23 23.65 -9.98
N HIS A 71 14.78 24.07 -11.16
CA HIS A 71 15.55 24.95 -12.04
C HIS A 71 15.75 26.34 -11.42
N GLU A 72 14.71 26.93 -10.83
CA GLU A 72 14.80 28.21 -10.11
C GLU A 72 15.79 28.13 -8.93
N ALA A 73 15.66 27.11 -8.08
CA ALA A 73 16.58 26.90 -6.97
C ALA A 73 18.04 26.70 -7.44
N THR A 74 18.21 26.01 -8.56
CA THR A 74 19.53 25.77 -9.16
C THR A 74 20.15 27.06 -9.70
N ILE A 75 19.36 27.93 -10.36
CA ILE A 75 19.83 29.24 -10.83
C ILE A 75 20.26 30.10 -9.64
N LEU A 76 19.43 30.18 -8.60
CA LEU A 76 19.75 30.96 -7.39
C LEU A 76 21.06 30.47 -6.76
N TRP A 77 21.21 29.15 -6.62
CA TRP A 77 22.44 28.56 -6.10
C TRP A 77 23.67 28.91 -6.96
N LEU A 78 23.56 28.88 -8.30
CA LEU A 78 24.66 29.29 -9.19
C LEU A 78 25.06 30.74 -8.97
N ILE A 79 24.10 31.65 -8.81
CA ILE A 79 24.33 33.08 -8.59
C ILE A 79 24.97 33.33 -7.23
N GLU A 80 24.41 32.74 -6.16
CA GLU A 80 24.87 32.94 -4.78
C GLU A 80 26.29 32.41 -4.55
N THR A 81 26.69 31.37 -5.29
CA THR A 81 27.99 30.70 -5.13
C THR A 81 28.99 31.00 -6.25
N ASP A 82 28.65 31.94 -7.15
CA ASP A 82 29.44 32.35 -8.32
C ASP A 82 29.93 31.15 -9.16
N GLN A 83 29.04 30.19 -9.39
CA GLN A 83 29.36 28.97 -10.13
C GLN A 83 29.06 29.17 -11.62
N PRO A 84 29.94 28.67 -12.51
CA PRO A 84 29.68 28.74 -13.94
C PRO A 84 28.54 27.79 -14.33
N ILE A 85 27.79 28.11 -15.39
CA ILE A 85 26.67 27.30 -15.89
C ILE A 85 27.09 25.83 -16.16
N ARG A 86 28.35 25.61 -16.56
CA ARG A 86 28.94 24.27 -16.74
C ARG A 86 28.94 23.40 -15.48
N ALA A 87 28.80 23.98 -14.29
CA ALA A 87 28.74 23.24 -13.03
C ALA A 87 27.58 22.23 -13.00
N LEU A 88 26.47 22.51 -13.70
CA LEU A 88 25.32 21.59 -13.81
C LEU A 88 25.62 20.35 -14.64
N GLN A 89 26.59 20.43 -15.55
CA GLN A 89 27.06 19.31 -16.36
C GLN A 89 28.17 18.51 -15.67
N HIS A 90 28.64 18.98 -14.50
CA HIS A 90 29.74 18.35 -13.81
C HIS A 90 29.28 17.00 -13.20
N PRO A 91 30.01 15.89 -13.42
CA PRO A 91 29.59 14.58 -12.94
C PRO A 91 29.35 14.50 -11.43
N ALA A 92 30.05 15.31 -10.63
CA ALA A 92 29.83 15.35 -9.17
C ALA A 92 28.48 15.96 -8.79
N PHE A 93 28.01 16.98 -9.52
CA PHE A 93 26.70 17.58 -9.32
C PHE A 93 25.59 16.57 -9.64
N THR A 94 25.69 15.90 -10.79
CA THR A 94 24.76 14.83 -11.17
C THR A 94 24.70 13.72 -10.12
N LYS A 95 25.86 13.24 -9.65
CA LYS A 95 25.93 12.23 -8.58
C LYS A 95 25.26 12.70 -7.28
N MET A 96 25.45 13.96 -6.89
CA MET A 96 24.82 14.52 -5.69
C MET A 96 23.29 14.52 -5.81
N VAL A 97 22.75 14.94 -6.96
CA VAL A 97 21.30 14.94 -7.23
C VAL A 97 20.74 13.50 -7.27
N GLU A 98 21.45 12.56 -7.88
CA GLU A 98 21.05 11.14 -7.88
C GLU A 98 21.02 10.53 -6.47
N ILE A 99 22.00 10.85 -5.62
CA ILE A 99 22.01 10.39 -4.23
C ILE A 99 20.87 11.03 -3.45
N ALA A 100 20.69 12.35 -3.60
CA ALA A 100 19.66 13.11 -2.92
C ALA A 100 18.25 12.65 -3.33
N SER A 101 17.99 12.40 -4.61
CA SER A 101 16.66 11.96 -5.10
C SER A 101 16.21 10.60 -4.57
N ARG A 102 17.15 9.73 -4.16
CA ARG A 102 16.85 8.39 -3.62
C ARG A 102 16.50 8.39 -2.13
N THR A 103 16.69 9.50 -1.43
CA THR A 103 16.38 9.58 0.00
C THR A 103 14.87 9.58 0.25
N LYS A 104 14.41 8.80 1.23
CA LYS A 104 12.99 8.74 1.61
C LYS A 104 12.55 9.90 2.50
N ASN A 105 13.50 10.57 3.16
CA ASN A 105 13.24 11.49 4.27
C ASN A 105 13.88 12.87 4.07
N GLY A 106 14.17 13.24 2.83
CA GLY A 106 15.01 14.41 2.51
C GLY A 106 16.49 14.18 2.81
N VAL A 107 17.33 15.15 2.44
CA VAL A 107 18.76 15.18 2.77
C VAL A 107 18.92 15.96 4.08
N LYS A 108 19.69 15.41 5.03
CA LYS A 108 20.10 16.12 6.24
C LYS A 108 21.51 16.67 5.98
N ILE A 109 21.64 18.00 6.03
CA ILE A 109 22.90 18.73 5.87
C ILE A 109 23.29 19.27 7.24
#